data_AF-A0A7R9Y023-F1
#
_entry.id   AF-A0A7R9Y023-F1
#
_cell.length_a   1.000
_cell.length_b   1.000
_cell.length_c   1.000
_cell.angle_alpha   90.00
_cell.angle_beta   90.00
_cell.angle_gamma   90.00
#
_symmetry.space_group_name_H-M   'P 1'
#
loop_
_entity.id
_entity.type
_entity.pdbx_description
1 polymer ?
#
loop_
_entity_poly.entity_id
_entity_poly.type
_entity_poly.pdbx_seq_one_letter_code
_entity_poly.pdbx_strand_id
1 'polypeptide(L)'
;MADRRKLQAEIDRTLKKIEEGVEVFDRIFDKVTEAENQSLKEKHEAELKKEIKKLQRFRDQVKQWAGSNDVKDKNPLLEARRTIEREMERFKVVEKETKTKAFSKEGLARAASSKDPKEKAREDARDWLNRATDGLNEQMEAFEAEVETISSEKKGKKSAKSNPRLGHLEESIQRHLQHVARLELVLRLIDNEALAPEDAEDLKDLIEDYLERNQDDFDEFADPEEMYEDLNLDELDEIKQMAHEVAHSAPTVVEKVIEKVEAAESKKEGGDAGGGGGGA
;
A
#
# COMPACT_ATOMS: atom_id res chain seq x y z
N MET A 1 17.32 -4.11 61.22
CA MET A 1 18.46 -5.01 60.89
C MET A 1 18.02 -6.25 60.11
N ALA A 2 16.91 -6.91 60.50
CA ALA A 2 16.37 -8.07 59.77
C ALA A 2 15.93 -7.73 58.32
N ASP A 3 15.27 -6.60 58.10
CA ASP A 3 14.78 -6.19 56.76
C ASP A 3 15.92 -5.90 55.79
N ARG A 4 17.00 -5.28 56.27
CA ARG A 4 18.22 -5.05 55.47
C ARG A 4 18.90 -6.36 55.07
N ARG A 5 18.91 -7.35 55.97
CA ARG A 5 19.45 -8.69 55.68
C ARG A 5 18.57 -9.46 54.68
N LYS A 6 17.25 -9.29 54.76
CA LYS A 6 16.29 -9.87 53.82
C LYS A 6 16.43 -9.27 52.42
N LEU A 7 16.56 -7.93 52.34
CA LEU A 7 16.83 -7.22 51.08
C LEU A 7 18.15 -7.66 50.45
N GLN A 8 19.23 -7.79 51.24
CA GLN A 8 20.51 -8.27 50.71
C GLN A 8 20.41 -9.69 50.15
N ALA A 9 19.74 -10.60 50.85
CA ALA A 9 19.53 -11.96 50.35
C ALA A 9 18.68 -12.00 49.06
N GLU A 10 17.76 -11.04 48.86
CA GLU A 10 16.98 -10.91 47.64
C GLU A 10 17.83 -10.35 46.48
N ILE A 11 18.71 -9.38 46.77
CA ILE A 11 19.70 -8.86 45.84
C ILE A 11 20.60 -10.00 45.35
N ASP A 12 21.21 -10.75 46.26
CA ASP A 12 22.15 -11.82 45.92
C ASP A 12 21.50 -12.92 45.05
N ARG A 13 20.24 -13.29 45.37
CA ARG A 13 19.46 -14.23 44.54
C ARG A 13 19.16 -13.68 43.15
N THR A 14 18.91 -12.38 43.04
CA THR A 14 18.59 -11.74 41.77
C THR A 14 19.83 -11.58 40.91
N LEU A 15 20.98 -11.23 41.50
CA LEU A 15 22.26 -11.21 40.81
C LEU A 15 22.60 -12.59 40.23
N LYS A 16 22.41 -13.66 41.01
CA LYS A 16 22.59 -15.02 40.51
C LYS A 16 21.66 -15.37 39.33
N LYS A 17 20.39 -14.94 39.38
CA LYS A 17 19.45 -15.12 38.26
C LYS A 17 19.85 -14.32 37.02
N ILE A 18 20.49 -13.17 37.19
CA ILE A 18 21.03 -12.37 36.09
C ILE A 18 22.19 -13.12 35.44
N GLU A 19 23.13 -13.65 36.23
CA GLU A 19 24.24 -14.47 35.74
C GLU A 19 23.73 -15.69 34.94
N GLU A 20 22.83 -16.48 35.54
CA GLU A 20 22.20 -17.63 34.87
C GLU A 20 21.44 -17.21 33.59
N GLY A 21 20.74 -16.08 33.62
CA GLY A 21 20.02 -15.55 32.46
C GLY A 21 20.95 -15.08 31.34
N VAL A 22 22.11 -14.52 31.67
CA VAL A 22 23.15 -14.15 30.69
C VAL A 22 23.77 -15.38 30.05
N GLU A 23 24.08 -16.43 30.83
CA GLU A 23 24.58 -17.70 30.28
C GLU A 23 23.57 -18.37 29.32
N VAL A 24 22.28 -18.31 29.67
CA VAL A 24 21.21 -18.80 28.79
C VAL A 24 21.10 -17.94 27.52
N PHE A 25 21.21 -16.61 27.66
CA PHE A 25 21.23 -15.69 26.53
C PHE A 25 22.39 -16.01 25.57
N ASP A 26 23.61 -16.16 26.09
CA ASP A 26 24.78 -16.51 25.28
C ASP A 26 24.61 -17.83 24.55
N ARG A 27 24.13 -18.87 25.26
CA ARG A 27 23.86 -20.17 24.63
C ARG A 27 22.85 -20.11 23.50
N ILE A 28 21.80 -19.28 23.63
CA ILE A 28 20.80 -19.12 22.57
C ILE A 28 21.38 -18.24 21.45
N PHE A 29 22.16 -17.22 21.77
CA PHE A 29 22.82 -16.35 20.81
C PHE A 29 23.75 -17.13 19.89
N ASP A 30 24.55 -18.06 20.44
CA ASP A 30 25.41 -18.94 19.66
C ASP A 30 24.58 -19.79 18.68
N LYS A 31 23.45 -20.35 19.15
CA LYS A 31 22.53 -21.11 18.28
C LYS A 31 21.91 -20.27 17.16
N VAL A 32 21.59 -19.00 17.40
CA VAL A 32 21.10 -18.09 16.34
C VAL A 32 22.20 -17.84 15.30
N THR A 33 23.44 -17.72 15.77
CA THR A 33 24.61 -17.42 14.93
C THR A 33 25.01 -18.63 14.08
N GLU A 34 24.98 -19.84 14.66
CA GLU A 34 25.33 -21.11 14.01
C GLU A 34 24.22 -21.66 13.11
N ALA A 35 22.96 -21.29 13.34
CA ALA A 35 21.87 -21.77 12.51
C ALA A 35 22.07 -21.31 11.06
N GLU A 36 22.00 -22.24 10.10
CA GLU A 36 22.05 -21.91 8.67
C GLU A 36 20.64 -21.71 8.10
N ASN A 37 19.64 -22.37 8.69
CA ASN A 37 18.24 -22.33 8.27
C ASN A 37 17.50 -21.13 8.91
N GLN A 38 16.82 -20.34 8.09
CA GLN A 38 16.01 -19.19 8.49
C GLN A 38 14.94 -19.53 9.53
N SER A 39 14.24 -20.67 9.39
CA SER A 39 13.21 -21.10 10.35
C SER A 39 13.79 -21.37 11.75
N LEU A 40 15.01 -21.92 11.82
CA LEU A 40 15.71 -22.14 13.08
C LEU A 40 16.24 -20.83 13.67
N LYS A 41 16.73 -19.90 12.82
CA LYS A 41 17.12 -18.55 13.25
C LYS A 41 15.96 -17.81 13.91
N GLU A 42 14.78 -17.81 13.30
CA GLU A 42 13.59 -17.15 13.84
C GLU A 42 13.11 -17.80 15.15
N LYS A 43 13.15 -19.13 15.22
CA LYS A 43 12.84 -19.85 16.46
C LYS A 43 13.78 -19.45 17.60
N HIS A 44 15.09 -19.45 17.35
CA HIS A 44 16.07 -19.08 18.36
C HIS A 44 16.07 -17.58 18.68
N GLU A 45 15.77 -16.70 17.72
CA GLU A 45 15.56 -15.26 17.95
C GLU A 45 14.37 -15.01 18.87
N ALA A 46 13.26 -15.74 18.70
CA ALA A 46 12.11 -15.67 19.59
C ALA A 46 12.43 -16.16 21.01
N GLU A 47 13.25 -17.21 21.15
CA GLU A 47 13.75 -17.68 22.46
C GLU A 47 14.67 -16.62 23.10
N LEU A 48 15.58 -16.04 22.33
CA LEU A 48 16.49 -14.98 22.76
C LEU A 48 15.72 -13.73 23.22
N LYS A 49 14.64 -13.37 22.51
CA LYS A 49 13.72 -12.27 22.84
C LYS A 49 12.97 -12.50 24.15
N LYS A 50 12.63 -13.74 24.48
CA LYS A 50 12.00 -14.07 25.77
C LYS A 50 13.01 -13.90 26.89
N GLU A 51 14.25 -14.34 26.70
CA GLU A 51 15.30 -14.24 27.73
C GLU A 51 15.73 -12.78 27.97
N ILE A 52 15.91 -11.99 26.91
CA ILE A 52 16.27 -10.57 27.07
C ILE A 52 15.18 -9.77 27.80
N LYS A 53 13.89 -10.10 27.60
CA LYS A 53 12.80 -9.48 28.36
C LYS A 53 12.84 -9.83 29.85
N LYS A 54 13.31 -11.02 30.24
CA LYS A 54 13.51 -11.35 31.66
C LYS A 54 14.68 -10.57 32.26
N LEU A 55 15.80 -10.50 31.54
CA LEU A 55 16.95 -9.70 31.94
C LEU A 55 16.58 -8.21 32.10
N GLN A 56 15.76 -7.64 31.20
CA GLN A 56 15.25 -6.27 31.33
C GLN A 56 14.47 -6.04 32.63
N ARG A 57 13.61 -6.97 33.04
CA ARG A 57 12.88 -6.88 34.32
C ARG A 57 13.84 -6.87 35.51
N PHE A 58 14.86 -7.73 35.48
CA PHE A 58 15.89 -7.72 36.52
C PHE A 58 16.70 -6.43 36.50
N ARG A 59 17.01 -5.86 35.33
CA ARG A 59 17.69 -4.57 35.20
C ARG A 59 16.89 -3.44 35.84
N ASP A 60 15.58 -3.42 35.67
CA ASP A 60 14.73 -2.39 36.29
C ASP A 60 14.60 -2.58 37.81
N GLN A 61 14.52 -3.82 38.28
CA GLN A 61 14.56 -4.16 39.71
C GLN A 61 15.90 -3.75 40.35
N VAL A 62 17.01 -4.05 39.68
CA VAL A 62 18.36 -3.64 40.08
C VAL A 62 18.52 -2.11 40.06
N LYS A 63 17.95 -1.41 39.07
CA LYS A 63 17.91 0.05 39.01
C LYS A 63 17.16 0.64 40.21
N GLN A 64 16.03 0.06 40.58
CA GLN A 64 15.26 0.49 41.75
C GLN A 64 16.06 0.31 43.04
N TRP A 65 16.73 -0.83 43.23
CA TRP A 65 17.57 -1.07 44.40
C TRP A 65 18.81 -0.17 44.45
N ALA A 66 19.44 0.10 43.31
CA ALA A 66 20.57 1.03 43.23
C ALA A 66 20.15 2.48 43.59
N GLY A 67 18.88 2.84 43.33
CA GLY A 67 18.29 4.11 43.76
C GLY A 67 17.90 4.18 45.24
N SER A 68 17.81 3.04 45.94
CA SER A 68 17.47 3.00 47.36
C SER A 68 18.65 3.42 48.26
N ASN A 69 18.33 3.99 49.43
CA ASN A 69 19.28 4.30 50.49
C ASN A 69 19.54 3.09 51.42
N ASP A 70 18.75 2.02 51.30
CA ASP A 70 18.88 0.81 52.13
C ASP A 70 20.01 -0.12 51.66
N VAL A 71 20.54 0.12 50.46
CA VAL A 71 21.64 -0.63 49.84
C VAL A 71 22.96 0.12 50.05
N LYS A 72 23.89 -0.52 50.77
CA LYS A 72 25.20 0.07 51.09
C LYS A 72 26.20 -0.03 49.94
N ASP A 73 26.34 -1.23 49.37
CA ASP A 73 27.21 -1.47 48.23
C ASP A 73 26.38 -1.56 46.95
N LYS A 74 26.56 -0.58 46.07
CA LYS A 74 25.82 -0.46 44.81
C LYS A 74 26.62 -0.99 43.63
N ASN A 75 27.91 -1.30 43.80
CA ASN A 75 28.78 -1.71 42.69
C ASN A 75 28.27 -2.99 41.99
N PRO A 76 27.89 -4.07 42.69
CA PRO A 76 27.37 -5.28 42.04
C PRO A 76 26.09 -5.02 41.24
N LEU A 77 25.23 -4.12 41.74
CA LEU A 77 24.00 -3.73 41.05
C LEU A 77 24.31 -2.93 39.77
N LEU A 78 25.27 -2.01 39.82
CA LEU A 78 25.68 -1.23 38.66
C LEU A 78 26.36 -2.10 37.59
N GLU A 79 27.18 -3.06 37.99
CA GLU A 79 27.81 -4.03 37.10
C GLU A 79 26.78 -4.94 36.44
N ALA A 80 25.87 -5.54 37.21
CA ALA A 80 24.80 -6.37 36.67
C ALA A 80 23.91 -5.59 35.67
N ARG A 81 23.61 -4.32 35.98
CA ARG A 81 22.89 -3.43 35.06
C ARG A 81 23.65 -3.21 33.74
N ARG A 82 24.95 -2.95 33.80
CA ARG A 82 25.78 -2.78 32.58
C ARG A 82 25.85 -4.05 31.76
N THR A 83 26.01 -5.21 32.40
CA THR A 83 26.00 -6.51 31.72
C THR A 83 24.70 -6.71 30.96
N ILE A 84 23.54 -6.46 31.59
CA ILE A 84 22.24 -6.60 30.91
C ILE A 84 22.11 -5.59 29.75
N GLU A 85 22.55 -4.33 29.94
CA GLU A 85 22.50 -3.32 28.88
C GLU A 85 23.36 -3.72 27.67
N ARG A 86 24.52 -4.36 27.88
CA ARG A 86 25.34 -4.94 26.80
C ARG A 86 24.63 -6.08 26.08
N GLU A 87 23.99 -6.99 26.80
CA GLU A 87 23.23 -8.08 26.17
C GLU A 87 22.01 -7.55 25.39
N MET A 88 21.41 -6.44 25.82
CA MET A 88 20.34 -5.77 25.07
C MET A 88 20.84 -5.22 23.74
N GLU A 89 22.06 -4.68 23.68
CA GLU A 89 22.66 -4.22 22.43
C GLU A 89 22.98 -5.39 21.49
N ARG A 90 23.52 -6.49 22.01
CA ARG A 90 23.74 -7.72 21.23
C ARG A 90 22.44 -8.27 20.65
N PHE A 91 21.35 -8.26 21.42
CA PHE A 91 20.03 -8.66 20.93
C PHE A 91 19.54 -7.76 19.78
N LYS A 92 19.74 -6.43 19.85
CA LYS A 92 19.31 -5.51 18.79
C LYS A 92 19.98 -5.80 17.45
N VAL A 93 21.27 -6.17 17.46
CA VAL A 93 21.99 -6.54 16.24
C VAL A 93 21.36 -7.77 15.61
N VAL A 94 21.14 -8.83 16.40
CA VAL A 94 20.48 -10.07 15.94
C VAL A 94 19.05 -9.83 15.46
N GLU A 95 18.28 -9.01 16.17
CA GLU A 95 16.90 -8.67 15.79
C GLU A 95 16.88 -7.89 14.47
N LYS A 96 17.83 -6.97 14.26
CA LYS A 96 17.96 -6.23 12.99
C LYS A 96 18.35 -7.15 11.84
N GLU A 97 19.35 -8.00 12.02
CA GLU A 97 19.83 -8.91 10.97
C GLU A 97 18.79 -9.97 10.57
N THR A 98 18.13 -10.58 11.56
CA THR A 98 17.09 -11.59 11.32
C THR A 98 15.88 -10.97 10.63
N LYS A 99 15.44 -9.78 11.08
CA LYS A 99 14.33 -9.06 10.42
C LYS A 99 14.70 -8.63 9.00
N THR A 100 15.91 -8.10 8.78
CA THR A 100 16.33 -7.62 7.44
C THR A 100 16.46 -8.78 6.45
N LYS A 101 16.92 -9.96 6.89
CA LYS A 101 17.05 -11.15 6.03
C LYS A 101 15.71 -11.87 5.78
N ALA A 102 14.73 -11.73 6.68
CA ALA A 102 13.35 -12.22 6.44
C ALA A 102 12.65 -11.50 5.27
N PHE A 103 13.09 -10.29 4.91
CA PHE A 103 12.54 -9.55 3.77
C PHE A 103 13.05 -10.02 2.39
N SER A 104 14.04 -10.91 2.30
CA SER A 104 14.76 -11.17 1.03
C SER A 104 14.19 -12.33 0.18
N LYS A 105 13.11 -13.02 0.58
CA LYS A 105 12.43 -13.97 -0.33
C LYS A 105 10.97 -14.25 0.02
N GLU A 106 10.66 -14.34 1.32
CA GLU A 106 9.29 -14.60 1.80
C GLU A 106 8.59 -13.31 2.25
N GLY A 107 9.35 -12.30 2.67
CA GLY A 107 8.83 -10.96 2.93
C GLY A 107 8.32 -10.22 1.69
N LEU A 108 8.83 -10.53 0.49
CA LEU A 108 8.23 -10.04 -0.77
C LEU A 108 6.85 -10.66 -1.03
N ALA A 109 6.67 -11.96 -0.72
CA ALA A 109 5.38 -12.64 -0.85
C ALA A 109 4.35 -12.17 0.20
N ARG A 110 4.80 -11.87 1.43
CA ARG A 110 3.93 -11.30 2.49
C ARG A 110 3.67 -9.81 2.32
N ALA A 111 4.62 -9.01 1.81
CA ALA A 111 4.41 -7.60 1.50
C ALA A 111 3.42 -7.41 0.35
N ALA A 112 3.40 -8.31 -0.64
CA ALA A 112 2.34 -8.37 -1.65
C ALA A 112 0.94 -8.68 -1.05
N SER A 113 0.91 -9.24 0.17
CA SER A 113 -0.30 -9.68 0.87
C SER A 113 -0.65 -8.83 2.11
N SER A 114 0.18 -7.85 2.49
CA SER A 114 0.01 -7.01 3.70
C SER A 114 0.01 -5.52 3.40
N LYS A 115 -0.37 -5.14 2.19
CA LYS A 115 -0.86 -3.78 1.96
C LYS A 115 -2.11 -3.60 2.81
N ASP A 116 -2.27 -2.41 3.39
CA ASP A 116 -3.59 -1.98 3.84
C ASP A 116 -4.58 -2.34 2.71
N PRO A 117 -5.70 -3.03 2.96
CA PRO A 117 -6.63 -3.43 1.89
C PRO A 117 -6.95 -2.29 0.92
N LYS A 118 -6.98 -1.04 1.41
CA LYS A 118 -7.18 0.16 0.59
C LYS A 118 -5.96 0.51 -0.27
N GLU A 119 -4.75 0.35 0.23
CA GLU A 119 -3.52 0.54 -0.55
C GLU A 119 -3.35 -0.56 -1.60
N LYS A 120 -3.77 -1.79 -1.27
CA LYS A 120 -3.79 -2.91 -2.21
C LYS A 120 -4.76 -2.66 -3.36
N ALA A 121 -6.00 -2.31 -3.04
CA ALA A 121 -7.02 -2.01 -4.04
C ALA A 121 -6.58 -0.87 -4.98
N ARG A 122 -5.91 0.15 -4.43
CA ARG A 122 -5.34 1.25 -5.22
C ARG A 122 -4.22 0.81 -6.16
N GLU A 123 -3.30 -0.04 -5.69
CA GLU A 123 -2.26 -0.59 -6.56
C GLU A 123 -2.86 -1.48 -7.64
N ASP A 124 -3.78 -2.38 -7.28
CA ASP A 124 -4.42 -3.30 -8.22
C ASP A 124 -5.18 -2.50 -9.31
N ALA A 125 -5.91 -1.44 -8.92
CA ALA A 125 -6.57 -0.52 -9.85
C ALA A 125 -5.56 0.24 -10.74
N ARG A 126 -4.45 0.73 -10.17
CA ARG A 126 -3.38 1.39 -10.93
C ARG A 126 -2.77 0.46 -11.97
N ASP A 127 -2.44 -0.77 -11.58
CA ASP A 127 -1.82 -1.75 -12.46
C ASP A 127 -2.77 -2.13 -13.61
N TRP A 128 -4.07 -2.27 -13.32
CA TRP A 128 -5.08 -2.51 -14.34
C TRP A 128 -5.25 -1.31 -15.29
N LEU A 129 -5.41 -0.08 -14.78
CA LEU A 129 -5.58 1.13 -15.59
C LEU A 129 -4.42 1.35 -16.55
N ASN A 130 -3.18 1.15 -16.08
CA ASN A 130 -2.00 1.26 -16.95
C ASN A 130 -2.00 0.17 -18.02
N ARG A 131 -2.32 -1.08 -17.67
CA ARG A 131 -2.40 -2.18 -18.64
C ARG A 131 -3.47 -1.94 -19.71
N ALA A 132 -4.65 -1.47 -19.32
CA ALA A 132 -5.72 -1.14 -20.26
C ALA A 132 -5.30 0.01 -21.20
N THR A 133 -4.65 1.04 -20.65
CA THR A 133 -4.10 2.16 -21.42
C THR A 133 -3.03 1.70 -22.41
N ASP A 134 -2.11 0.85 -21.97
CA ASP A 134 -1.08 0.27 -22.84
C ASP A 134 -1.71 -0.56 -23.97
N GLY A 135 -2.72 -1.39 -23.66
CA GLY A 135 -3.44 -2.17 -24.66
C GLY A 135 -4.14 -1.33 -25.73
N LEU A 136 -4.76 -0.21 -25.34
CA LEU A 136 -5.37 0.74 -26.28
C LEU A 136 -4.30 1.40 -27.16
N ASN A 137 -3.18 1.82 -26.58
CA ASN A 137 -2.09 2.44 -27.33
C ASN A 137 -1.45 1.45 -28.33
N GLU A 138 -1.23 0.18 -27.94
CA GLU A 138 -0.74 -0.86 -28.84
C GLU A 138 -1.69 -1.10 -30.03
N GLN A 139 -3.01 -1.11 -29.79
CA GLN A 139 -4.01 -1.23 -30.86
C GLN A 139 -4.02 0.01 -31.77
N MET A 140 -3.90 1.21 -31.20
CA MET A 140 -3.80 2.45 -31.97
C MET A 140 -2.57 2.43 -32.90
N GLU A 141 -1.40 2.05 -32.40
CA GLU A 141 -0.18 1.93 -33.22
C GLU A 141 -0.38 0.96 -34.39
N ALA A 142 -1.05 -0.17 -34.16
CA ALA A 142 -1.40 -1.13 -35.20
C ALA A 142 -2.37 -0.55 -36.24
N PHE A 143 -3.41 0.18 -35.79
CA PHE A 143 -4.37 0.83 -36.67
C PHE A 143 -3.72 1.94 -37.50
N GLU A 144 -2.86 2.77 -36.91
CA GLU A 144 -2.11 3.82 -37.59
C GLU A 144 -1.20 3.24 -38.69
N ALA A 145 -0.52 2.13 -38.42
CA ALA A 145 0.27 1.42 -39.42
C ALA A 145 -0.58 0.87 -40.58
N GLU A 146 -1.77 0.33 -40.29
CA GLU A 146 -2.73 -0.12 -41.31
C GLU A 146 -3.25 1.07 -42.16
N VAL A 147 -3.57 2.20 -41.51
CA VAL A 147 -3.96 3.45 -42.17
C VAL A 147 -2.88 3.95 -43.12
N GLU A 148 -1.61 3.95 -42.71
CA GLU A 148 -0.48 4.37 -43.55
C GLU A 148 -0.32 3.43 -44.76
N THR A 149 -0.44 2.12 -44.53
CA THR A 149 -0.38 1.10 -45.59
C THR A 149 -1.48 1.33 -46.63
N ILE A 150 -2.74 1.44 -46.20
CA ILE A 150 -3.90 1.67 -47.08
C ILE A 150 -3.76 3.01 -47.85
N SER A 151 -3.22 4.03 -47.20
CA SER A 151 -3.06 5.36 -47.77
C SER A 151 -1.93 5.43 -48.80
N SER A 152 -0.86 4.66 -48.61
CA SER A 152 0.31 4.63 -49.51
C SER A 152 0.09 3.77 -50.76
N GLU A 153 -0.71 2.70 -50.68
CA GLU A 153 -1.01 1.81 -51.81
C GLU A 153 -1.92 2.45 -52.87
N LYS A 154 -2.78 3.41 -52.49
CA LYS A 154 -3.69 4.08 -53.43
C LYS A 154 -3.13 5.41 -53.93
N LYS A 155 -2.47 5.34 -55.09
CA LYS A 155 -1.96 6.47 -55.88
C LYS A 155 -3.09 7.37 -56.44
N GLY A 156 -3.79 8.10 -55.57
CA GLY A 156 -4.84 9.05 -55.96
C GLY A 156 -5.71 9.51 -54.77
N LYS A 157 -5.56 10.78 -54.36
CA LYS A 157 -6.21 11.41 -53.19
C LYS A 157 -7.76 11.32 -53.15
N LYS A 158 -8.42 10.94 -54.25
CA LYS A 158 -9.87 10.73 -54.35
C LYS A 158 -10.33 9.28 -54.08
N SER A 159 -9.48 8.26 -54.22
CA SER A 159 -9.87 6.84 -54.03
C SER A 159 -9.50 6.28 -52.65
N ALA A 160 -8.59 6.92 -51.92
CA ALA A 160 -8.27 6.57 -50.53
C ALA A 160 -9.42 6.91 -49.57
N LYS A 161 -10.04 8.08 -49.71
CA LYS A 161 -11.19 8.54 -48.92
C LYS A 161 -12.48 7.72 -49.08
N SER A 162 -12.57 6.80 -50.05
CA SER A 162 -13.74 5.94 -50.23
C SER A 162 -13.55 4.53 -49.67
N ASN A 163 -12.45 4.26 -48.95
CA ASN A 163 -12.21 2.95 -48.34
C ASN A 163 -12.96 2.88 -47.00
N PRO A 164 -14.00 2.03 -46.85
CA PRO A 164 -14.74 1.91 -45.60
C PRO A 164 -13.86 1.50 -44.41
N ARG A 165 -12.83 0.68 -44.66
CA ARG A 165 -11.86 0.28 -43.61
C ARG A 165 -11.05 1.46 -43.09
N LEU A 166 -10.68 2.41 -43.96
CA LEU A 166 -9.92 3.59 -43.54
C LEU A 166 -10.73 4.46 -42.56
N GLY A 167 -12.00 4.73 -42.89
CA GLY A 167 -12.88 5.51 -42.01
C GLY A 167 -13.12 4.82 -40.67
N HIS A 168 -13.34 3.50 -40.68
CA HIS A 168 -13.53 2.73 -39.45
C HIS A 168 -12.27 2.70 -38.56
N LEU A 169 -11.07 2.58 -39.14
CA LEU A 169 -9.82 2.67 -38.38
C LEU A 169 -9.60 4.07 -37.80
N GLU A 170 -9.86 5.12 -38.57
CA GLU A 170 -9.77 6.51 -38.09
C GLU A 170 -10.74 6.75 -36.91
N GLU A 171 -11.96 6.21 -36.98
CA GLU A 171 -12.96 6.29 -35.90
C GLU A 171 -12.55 5.45 -34.68
N SER A 172 -12.01 4.25 -34.89
CA SER A 172 -11.47 3.41 -33.82
C SER A 172 -10.35 4.13 -33.07
N ILE A 173 -9.40 4.74 -33.79
CA ILE A 173 -8.31 5.54 -33.17
C ILE A 173 -8.89 6.70 -32.33
N GLN A 174 -9.94 7.39 -32.82
CA GLN A 174 -10.58 8.47 -32.05
C GLN A 174 -11.22 7.95 -30.76
N ARG A 175 -11.92 6.81 -30.80
CA ARG A 175 -12.51 6.20 -29.60
C ARG A 175 -11.43 5.76 -28.60
N HIS A 176 -10.35 5.12 -29.06
CA HIS A 176 -9.22 4.72 -28.20
C HIS A 176 -8.58 5.94 -27.52
N LEU A 177 -8.40 7.05 -28.23
CA LEU A 177 -7.90 8.31 -27.64
C LEU A 177 -8.81 8.83 -26.52
N GLN A 178 -10.13 8.76 -26.69
CA GLN A 178 -11.09 9.15 -25.65
C GLN A 178 -11.03 8.21 -24.44
N HIS A 179 -10.97 6.90 -24.67
CA HIS A 179 -10.80 5.92 -23.59
C HIS A 179 -9.50 6.16 -22.80
N VAL A 180 -8.37 6.36 -23.49
CA VAL A 180 -7.08 6.67 -22.84
C VAL A 180 -7.21 7.93 -21.98
N ALA A 181 -7.77 9.02 -22.51
CA ALA A 181 -7.95 10.25 -21.74
C ALA A 181 -8.84 10.05 -20.50
N ARG A 182 -9.91 9.25 -20.60
CA ARG A 182 -10.80 8.93 -19.48
C ARG A 182 -10.12 8.02 -18.45
N LEU A 183 -9.38 6.98 -18.87
CA LEU A 183 -8.65 6.08 -17.97
C LEU A 183 -7.51 6.80 -17.24
N GLU A 184 -6.79 7.70 -17.90
CA GLU A 184 -5.77 8.55 -17.26
C GLU A 184 -6.39 9.49 -16.21
N LEU A 185 -7.59 10.01 -16.49
CA LEU A 185 -8.34 10.83 -15.53
C LEU A 185 -8.77 10.00 -14.31
N VAL A 186 -9.31 8.80 -14.53
CA VAL A 186 -9.64 7.84 -13.46
C VAL A 186 -8.42 7.55 -12.58
N LEU A 187 -7.27 7.24 -13.20
CA LEU A 187 -6.03 6.98 -12.48
C LEU A 187 -5.62 8.17 -11.61
N ARG A 188 -5.67 9.38 -12.17
CA ARG A 188 -5.33 10.61 -11.44
C ARG A 188 -6.28 10.85 -10.26
N LEU A 189 -7.58 10.64 -10.45
CA LEU A 189 -8.59 10.81 -9.41
C LEU A 189 -8.42 9.77 -8.29
N ILE A 190 -8.08 8.51 -8.63
CA ILE A 190 -7.74 7.48 -7.65
C ILE A 190 -6.47 7.86 -6.88
N ASP A 191 -5.41 8.29 -7.56
CA ASP A 191 -4.16 8.71 -6.91
C ASP A 191 -4.38 9.91 -5.97
N ASN A 192 -5.29 10.82 -6.33
CA ASN A 192 -5.65 12.00 -5.53
C ASN A 192 -6.75 11.76 -4.49
N GLU A 193 -7.14 10.50 -4.24
CA GLU A 193 -8.20 10.15 -3.28
C GLU A 193 -9.52 10.89 -3.57
N ALA A 194 -9.84 11.07 -4.85
CA ALA A 194 -11.05 11.71 -5.34
C ALA A 194 -12.08 10.69 -5.84
N LEU A 195 -11.60 9.53 -6.28
CA LEU A 195 -12.40 8.39 -6.72
C LEU A 195 -11.94 7.15 -5.96
N ALA A 196 -12.88 6.28 -5.58
CA ALA A 196 -12.53 5.06 -4.86
C ALA A 196 -11.97 4.01 -5.86
N PRO A 197 -10.95 3.21 -5.49
CA PRO A 197 -10.45 2.14 -6.36
C PRO A 197 -11.54 1.14 -6.76
N GLU A 198 -12.54 0.94 -5.91
CA GLU A 198 -13.66 0.05 -6.17
C GLU A 198 -14.57 0.56 -7.30
N ASP A 199 -14.64 1.88 -7.50
CA ASP A 199 -15.41 2.49 -8.59
C ASP A 199 -14.80 2.15 -9.98
N ALA A 200 -13.56 1.62 -10.02
CA ALA A 200 -12.90 1.17 -11.26
C ALA A 200 -13.29 -0.26 -11.68
N GLU A 201 -13.92 -1.06 -10.82
CA GLU A 201 -14.19 -2.47 -11.13
C GLU A 201 -15.27 -2.63 -12.21
N ASP A 202 -16.32 -1.80 -12.20
CA ASP A 202 -17.36 -1.82 -13.23
C ASP A 202 -16.82 -1.36 -14.60
N LEU A 203 -15.91 -0.38 -14.58
CA LEU A 203 -15.17 0.05 -15.77
C LEU A 203 -14.28 -1.06 -16.32
N LYS A 204 -13.73 -1.89 -15.45
CA LYS A 204 -12.79 -2.93 -15.83
C LYS A 204 -13.43 -3.98 -16.72
N ASP A 205 -14.60 -4.49 -16.33
CA ASP A 205 -15.33 -5.44 -17.17
C ASP A 205 -15.70 -4.83 -18.53
N LEU A 206 -16.15 -3.57 -18.54
CA LEU A 206 -16.55 -2.85 -19.76
C LEU A 206 -15.36 -2.62 -20.72
N ILE A 207 -14.21 -2.22 -20.19
CA ILE A 207 -13.03 -1.88 -20.98
C ILE A 207 -12.26 -3.11 -21.42
N GLU A 208 -12.22 -4.17 -20.60
CA GLU A 208 -11.64 -5.46 -21.01
C GLU A 208 -12.46 -6.05 -22.18
N ASP A 209 -13.79 -6.01 -22.11
CA ASP A 209 -14.66 -6.44 -23.20
C ASP A 209 -14.49 -5.59 -24.48
N TYR A 210 -14.39 -4.26 -24.33
CA TYR A 210 -14.06 -3.36 -25.44
C TYR A 210 -12.71 -3.70 -26.08
N LEU A 211 -11.66 -3.88 -25.29
CA LEU A 211 -10.31 -4.20 -25.79
C LEU A 211 -10.29 -5.50 -26.60
N GLU A 212 -11.11 -6.48 -26.22
CA GLU A 212 -11.21 -7.75 -26.92
C GLU A 212 -12.03 -7.66 -28.22
N ARG A 213 -13.15 -6.92 -28.22
CA ARG A 213 -14.15 -6.99 -29.32
C ARG A 213 -14.35 -5.71 -30.12
N ASN A 214 -13.60 -4.64 -29.87
CA ASN A 214 -13.83 -3.34 -30.55
C ASN A 214 -13.73 -3.40 -32.09
N GLN A 215 -13.05 -4.40 -32.68
CA GLN A 215 -12.99 -4.57 -34.14
C GLN A 215 -14.07 -5.51 -34.69
N ASP A 216 -14.61 -6.41 -33.86
CA ASP A 216 -15.58 -7.41 -34.29
C ASP A 216 -17.03 -6.89 -34.14
N ASP A 217 -17.30 -6.21 -33.02
CA ASP A 217 -18.64 -5.74 -32.63
C ASP A 217 -18.66 -4.22 -32.34
N PHE A 218 -17.98 -3.43 -33.17
CA PHE A 218 -17.77 -1.98 -32.97
C PHE A 218 -19.02 -1.15 -32.66
N ASP A 219 -20.16 -1.51 -33.27
CA ASP A 219 -21.43 -0.80 -33.12
C ASP A 219 -22.19 -1.18 -31.83
N GLU A 220 -21.77 -2.24 -31.12
CA GLU A 220 -22.36 -2.65 -29.84
C GLU A 220 -21.87 -1.80 -28.66
N PHE A 221 -20.74 -1.11 -28.83
CA PHE A 221 -20.16 -0.27 -27.80
C PHE A 221 -20.74 1.14 -27.85
N ALA A 222 -21.15 1.63 -26.68
CA ALA A 222 -21.60 3.01 -26.50
C ALA A 222 -20.44 3.99 -26.75
N ASP A 223 -20.78 5.28 -26.85
CA ASP A 223 -19.76 6.31 -26.97
C ASP A 223 -18.89 6.36 -25.68
N PRO A 224 -17.58 6.58 -25.78
CA PRO A 224 -16.72 6.70 -24.60
C PRO A 224 -17.15 7.80 -23.62
N GLU A 225 -17.95 8.78 -24.01
CA GLU A 225 -18.52 9.75 -23.06
C GLU A 225 -19.65 9.14 -22.21
N GLU A 226 -20.52 8.34 -22.82
CA GLU A 226 -21.63 7.64 -22.14
C GLU A 226 -21.12 6.52 -21.24
N MET A 227 -20.07 5.80 -21.68
CA MET A 227 -19.47 4.69 -20.93
C MET A 227 -18.88 5.09 -19.56
N TYR A 228 -18.55 6.37 -19.36
CA TYR A 228 -17.92 6.88 -18.13
C TYR A 228 -18.83 7.89 -17.39
N GLU A 229 -20.06 8.12 -17.87
CA GLU A 229 -20.98 9.13 -17.32
C GLU A 229 -21.23 8.91 -15.82
N ASP A 230 -21.42 7.66 -15.41
CA ASP A 230 -21.72 7.28 -14.02
C ASP A 230 -20.63 7.69 -13.02
N LEU A 231 -19.37 7.80 -13.47
CA LEU A 231 -18.26 8.18 -12.61
C LEU A 231 -18.15 9.69 -12.36
N ASN A 232 -18.89 10.53 -13.12
CA ASN A 232 -18.86 11.99 -13.01
C ASN A 232 -17.43 12.58 -12.95
N LEU A 233 -16.52 12.04 -13.77
CA LEU A 233 -15.08 12.31 -13.67
C LEU A 233 -14.73 13.80 -13.78
N ASP A 234 -15.43 14.52 -14.65
CA ASP A 234 -15.19 15.95 -14.89
C ASP A 234 -15.59 16.80 -13.66
N GLU A 235 -16.72 16.49 -13.01
CA GLU A 235 -17.14 17.17 -11.78
C GLU A 235 -16.16 16.90 -10.63
N LEU A 236 -15.65 15.66 -10.51
CA LEU A 236 -14.66 15.28 -9.50
C LEU A 236 -13.31 15.97 -9.71
N ASP A 237 -12.83 16.06 -10.95
CA ASP A 237 -11.57 16.73 -11.28
C ASP A 237 -11.67 18.24 -11.02
N GLU A 238 -12.78 18.88 -11.42
CA GLU A 238 -13.03 20.30 -11.12
C GLU A 238 -13.01 20.57 -9.61
N ILE A 239 -13.68 19.75 -8.80
CA ILE A 239 -13.73 19.91 -7.35
C ILE A 239 -12.32 19.83 -6.75
N LYS A 240 -11.50 18.86 -7.19
CA LYS A 240 -10.14 18.68 -6.67
C LYS A 240 -9.19 19.79 -7.12
N GLN A 241 -9.29 20.25 -8.36
CA GLN A 241 -8.54 21.41 -8.84
C GLN A 241 -8.88 22.67 -8.02
N MET A 242 -10.17 22.92 -7.79
CA MET A 242 -10.61 24.04 -6.95
C MET A 242 -10.14 23.90 -5.50
N ALA A 243 -10.19 22.71 -4.91
CA ALA A 243 -9.69 22.47 -3.56
C ALA A 243 -8.16 22.70 -3.44
N HIS A 244 -7.39 22.32 -4.46
CA HIS A 244 -5.96 22.58 -4.53
C HIS A 244 -5.66 24.09 -4.66
N GLU A 245 -6.41 24.82 -5.47
CA GLU A 245 -6.32 26.29 -5.57
C GLU A 245 -6.72 26.98 -4.27
N VAL A 246 -7.72 26.46 -3.55
CA VAL A 246 -8.16 26.93 -2.24
C VAL A 246 -7.09 26.75 -1.17
N ALA A 247 -6.40 25.60 -1.14
CA ALA A 247 -5.28 25.37 -0.23
C ALA A 247 -4.15 26.41 -0.40
N HIS A 248 -4.09 27.07 -1.55
CA HIS A 248 -3.10 28.09 -1.90
C HIS A 248 -3.67 29.52 -1.99
N SER A 249 -4.95 29.76 -1.63
CA SER A 249 -5.62 31.06 -1.81
C SER A 249 -6.38 31.56 -0.57
N ALA A 250 -6.93 32.78 -0.67
CA ALA A 250 -7.49 33.54 0.44
C ALA A 250 -8.85 32.97 0.96
N PRO A 251 -9.25 33.25 2.21
CA PRO A 251 -10.38 32.60 2.91
C PRO A 251 -11.74 32.59 2.18
N THR A 252 -12.01 33.58 1.32
CA THR A 252 -13.29 33.71 0.60
C THR A 252 -13.46 32.68 -0.52
N VAL A 253 -12.36 32.14 -1.05
CA VAL A 253 -12.40 31.06 -2.07
C VAL A 253 -12.73 29.72 -1.40
N VAL A 254 -12.33 29.55 -0.13
CA VAL A 254 -12.58 28.36 0.69
C VAL A 254 -14.08 28.09 0.86
N GLU A 255 -14.88 29.11 1.18
CA GLU A 255 -16.34 28.97 1.40
C GLU A 255 -17.09 28.44 0.18
N LYS A 256 -16.75 28.90 -1.03
CA LYS A 256 -17.41 28.45 -2.27
C LYS A 256 -17.10 27.01 -2.63
N VAL A 257 -15.92 26.51 -2.26
CA VAL A 257 -15.54 25.11 -2.52
C VAL A 257 -16.22 24.17 -1.55
N ILE A 258 -16.40 24.58 -0.29
CA ILE A 258 -17.18 23.80 0.69
C ILE A 258 -18.62 23.60 0.22
N GLU A 259 -19.30 24.66 -0.27
CA GLU A 259 -20.66 24.54 -0.83
C GLU A 259 -20.75 23.55 -2.01
N LYS A 260 -19.75 23.53 -2.89
CA LYS A 260 -19.72 22.60 -4.04
C LYS A 260 -19.45 21.15 -3.63
N VAL A 261 -18.57 20.92 -2.64
CA VAL A 261 -18.29 19.58 -2.11
C VAL A 261 -19.54 18.99 -1.44
N GLU A 262 -20.23 19.78 -0.62
CA GLU A 262 -21.49 19.36 0.02
C GLU A 262 -22.59 19.03 -1.01
N ALA A 263 -22.64 19.76 -2.13
CA ALA A 263 -23.57 19.46 -3.21
C ALA A 263 -23.24 18.14 -3.94
N ALA A 264 -21.97 17.82 -4.16
CA ALA A 264 -21.55 16.58 -4.81
C ALA A 264 -21.80 15.35 -3.93
N GLU A 265 -21.51 15.44 -2.62
CA GLU A 265 -21.82 14.35 -1.66
C GLU A 265 -23.33 14.09 -1.58
N SER A 266 -24.16 15.14 -1.64
CA SER A 266 -25.63 15.00 -1.64
C SER A 266 -26.20 14.31 -2.88
N LYS A 267 -25.53 14.38 -4.03
CA LYS A 267 -25.91 13.63 -5.24
C LYS A 267 -25.55 12.15 -5.13
N LYS A 268 -24.43 11.81 -4.46
CA LYS A 268 -23.96 10.42 -4.28
C LYS A 268 -24.89 9.62 -3.35
N GLU A 269 -25.51 10.26 -2.37
CA GLU A 269 -26.49 9.60 -1.46
C GLU A 269 -27.92 9.52 -2.05
N GLY A 270 -28.23 10.22 -3.14
CA GLY A 270 -29.57 10.29 -3.72
C GLY A 270 -29.93 9.16 -4.70
N GLY A 271 -28.97 8.31 -5.09
CA GLY A 271 -29.16 7.27 -6.12
C GLY A 271 -29.79 5.95 -5.65
N ASP A 272 -29.81 5.66 -4.35
CA ASP A 272 -30.26 4.35 -3.82
C ASP A 272 -31.63 4.39 -3.13
N ALA A 273 -32.63 5.01 -3.78
CA ALA A 273 -34.01 4.96 -3.28
C ALA A 273 -35.04 4.91 -4.42
N GLY A 274 -35.09 3.80 -5.16
CA GLY A 274 -36.14 3.61 -6.16
C GLY A 274 -36.25 2.21 -6.73
N GLY A 275 -36.79 1.24 -5.98
CA GLY A 275 -37.08 -0.06 -6.58
C GLY A 275 -37.64 -1.17 -5.69
N GLY A 276 -38.46 -0.85 -4.69
CA GLY A 276 -39.01 -1.84 -3.76
C GLY A 276 -40.53 -1.99 -3.79
N GLY A 277 -41.03 -2.85 -4.69
CA GLY A 277 -42.20 -3.70 -4.39
C GLY A 277 -43.59 -3.17 -4.74
N GLY A 278 -44.00 -3.35 -6.00
CA GLY A 278 -45.39 -3.56 -6.36
C GLY A 278 -45.59 -5.00 -6.84
N GLY A 279 -46.42 -5.79 -6.15
CA GLY A 279 -46.88 -7.08 -6.69
C GLY A 279 -47.30 -8.13 -5.66
N ALA A 280 -48.56 -8.04 -5.19
CA ALA A 280 -49.56 -9.12 -5.12
C ALA A 280 -50.79 -8.63 -4.35
#